data_AF-A0A970HG31-F1
#
_entry.id   AF-A0A970HG31-F1
#
_cell.length_a   1.000
_cell.length_b   1.000
_cell.length_c   1.000
_cell.angle_alpha   90.00
_cell.angle_beta   90.00
_cell.angle_gamma   90.00
#
_symmetry.space_group_name_H-M   'P 1'
#
loop_
_entity.id
_entity.type
_entity.pdbx_description
1 polymer ?
#
loop_
_entity_poly.entity_id
_entity_poly.type
_entity_poly.pdbx_seq_one_letter_code
_entity_poly.pdbx_strand_id
1 'polypeptide(L)'
;MSGSQGPPRRSLADAEVFSLPLRRIIAQIAKIEAWLSGVLLGGCCIAIACQLFARFVLGKALPWPEELCVIFLIYLTFLGAGALYKNAEHIDVEYFVDKWVPDDKRMLVFKFVHLCCLIGFIALAVGTWRGLARAMNFTTGAAIPIPRGYTRLPLLFMSITNMLAAIAFLLFPTEEDIARPEPIEALEID
;
A
#
# COMPACT_ATOMS: atom_id res chain seq x y z
N MET A 1 -11.64 23.62 -40.35
CA MET A 1 -11.09 24.29 -39.15
C MET A 1 -10.76 23.23 -38.13
N SER A 2 -9.46 23.12 -37.82
CA SER A 2 -8.82 22.43 -36.70
C SER A 2 -9.19 20.98 -36.41
N GLY A 3 -8.48 20.05 -37.05
CA GLY A 3 -8.34 18.69 -36.53
C GLY A 3 -7.48 18.73 -35.27
N SER A 4 -8.04 18.32 -34.12
CA SER A 4 -7.27 18.12 -32.90
C SER A 4 -6.36 16.91 -33.09
N GLN A 5 -5.12 17.17 -33.50
CA GLN A 5 -4.06 16.18 -33.45
C GLN A 5 -3.85 15.82 -31.98
N GLY A 6 -4.28 14.61 -31.61
CA GLY A 6 -3.84 13.97 -30.38
C GLY A 6 -2.31 13.87 -30.35
N PRO A 7 -1.69 13.78 -29.17
CA PRO A 7 -0.24 13.79 -29.03
C PRO A 7 0.42 12.71 -29.91
N PRO A 8 1.63 12.95 -30.44
CA PRO A 8 2.28 12.07 -31.41
C PRO A 8 2.49 10.67 -30.82
N ARG A 9 1.88 9.63 -31.41
CA ARG A 9 1.93 8.22 -30.98
C ARG A 9 3.33 7.68 -30.66
N ARG A 10 4.39 8.23 -31.26
CA ARG A 10 5.78 7.83 -30.97
C ARG A 10 6.23 8.13 -29.53
N SER A 11 5.76 9.23 -28.95
CA SER A 11 6.14 9.63 -27.58
C SER A 11 5.59 8.71 -26.48
N LEU A 12 4.46 8.05 -26.72
CA LEU A 12 3.84 7.15 -25.74
C LEU A 12 4.55 5.79 -25.70
N ALA A 13 4.94 5.25 -26.85
CA ALA A 13 5.68 4.00 -26.93
C ALA A 13 7.07 4.08 -26.26
N ASP A 14 7.78 5.20 -26.42
CA ASP A 14 9.08 5.41 -25.78
C ASP A 14 8.94 5.57 -24.25
N ALA A 15 7.86 6.19 -23.79
CA ALA A 15 7.52 6.31 -22.37
C ALA A 15 7.12 4.96 -21.74
N GLU A 16 6.40 4.12 -22.48
CA GLU A 16 6.06 2.77 -22.05
C GLU A 16 7.31 1.93 -21.83
N VAL A 17 8.23 1.89 -22.80
CA VAL A 17 9.48 1.10 -22.71
C VAL A 17 10.33 1.52 -21.50
N PHE A 18 10.39 2.82 -21.19
CA PHE A 18 11.13 3.33 -20.03
C PHE A 18 10.41 3.05 -18.69
N SER A 19 9.08 2.96 -18.68
CA SER A 19 8.28 2.70 -17.47
C SER A 19 8.31 1.24 -17.00
N LEU A 20 8.57 0.29 -17.91
CA LEU A 20 8.61 -1.15 -17.64
C LEU A 20 9.55 -1.57 -16.49
N PRO A 21 10.84 -1.15 -16.45
CA PRO A 21 11.72 -1.50 -15.34
C PRO A 21 11.24 -0.93 -14.00
N LEU A 22 10.69 0.29 -14.00
CA LEU A 22 10.17 0.94 -12.79
C LEU A 22 8.95 0.20 -12.24
N ARG A 23 8.01 -0.17 -13.12
CA ARG A 23 6.85 -0.99 -12.78
C ARG A 23 7.25 -2.35 -12.22
N ARG A 24 8.24 -3.01 -12.82
CA ARG A 24 8.77 -4.28 -12.27
C ARG A 24 9.31 -4.09 -10.86
N ILE A 25 10.06 -3.03 -10.59
CA ILE A 25 10.58 -2.75 -9.25
C ILE A 25 9.42 -2.56 -8.25
N ILE A 26 8.42 -1.74 -8.60
CA ILE A 26 7.24 -1.51 -7.76
C ILE A 26 6.49 -2.83 -7.48
N ALA A 27 6.29 -3.67 -8.50
CA ALA A 27 5.63 -4.97 -8.35
C ALA A 27 6.45 -5.94 -7.49
N GLN A 28 7.79 -5.93 -7.59
CA GLN A 28 8.65 -6.74 -6.71
C GLN A 28 8.57 -6.24 -5.27
N ILE A 29 8.57 -4.92 -5.04
CA ILE A 29 8.38 -4.35 -3.71
C ILE A 29 7.03 -4.79 -3.14
N ALA A 30 5.96 -4.70 -3.93
CA ALA A 30 4.62 -5.12 -3.51
C ALA A 30 4.58 -6.62 -3.14
N LYS A 31 5.22 -7.49 -3.93
CA LYS A 31 5.33 -8.92 -3.63
C LYS A 31 6.08 -9.19 -2.33
N ILE A 32 7.18 -8.46 -2.09
CA ILE A 32 7.95 -8.58 -0.86
C ILE A 32 7.12 -8.12 0.34
N GLU A 33 6.42 -6.99 0.24
CA GLU A 33 5.54 -6.48 1.29
C GLU A 33 4.36 -7.44 1.58
N ALA A 34 3.75 -8.01 0.54
CA ALA A 34 2.70 -9.02 0.66
C ALA A 34 3.22 -10.31 1.31
N TRP A 35 4.41 -10.77 0.92
CA TRP A 35 5.01 -11.96 1.52
C TRP A 35 5.37 -11.73 3.00
N LEU A 36 5.97 -10.59 3.31
CA LEU A 36 6.30 -10.20 4.69
C LEU A 36 5.05 -10.08 5.57
N SER A 37 3.97 -9.47 5.06
CA SER A 37 2.70 -9.40 5.79
C SER A 37 2.10 -10.79 6.03
N GLY A 38 2.17 -11.71 5.06
CA GLY A 38 1.78 -13.11 5.26
C GLY A 38 2.58 -13.83 6.36
N VAL A 39 3.90 -13.62 6.39
CA VAL A 39 4.77 -14.17 7.46
C VAL A 39 4.40 -13.61 8.83
N LEU A 40 4.16 -12.30 8.93
CA LEU A 40 3.74 -11.65 10.18
C LEU A 40 2.39 -12.16 10.66
N LEU A 41 1.44 -12.41 9.74
CA LEU A 41 0.15 -13.01 10.06
C LEU A 41 0.32 -14.41 10.67
N GLY A 42 1.14 -15.25 10.05
CA GLY A 42 1.49 -16.56 10.61
C GLY A 42 2.13 -16.46 11.99
N GLY A 43 3.01 -15.48 12.19
CA GLY A 43 3.60 -15.15 13.48
C GLY A 43 2.56 -14.81 14.56
N CYS A 44 1.55 -13.99 14.23
CA CYS A 44 0.42 -13.70 15.12
C CYS A 44 -0.35 -14.97 15.50
N CYS A 45 -0.66 -15.84 14.54
CA CYS A 45 -1.37 -17.09 14.81
C CYS A 45 -0.60 -17.99 15.78
N ILE A 46 0.72 -18.11 15.60
CA ILE A 46 1.59 -18.88 16.49
C ILE A 46 1.64 -18.25 17.88
N ALA A 47 1.76 -16.92 17.99
CA ALA A 47 1.80 -16.22 19.27
C ALA A 47 0.49 -16.44 20.07
N ILE A 48 -0.67 -16.34 19.42
CA ILE A 48 -1.97 -16.64 20.04
C ILE A 48 -2.05 -18.12 20.43
N ALA A 49 -1.61 -19.05 19.57
CA ALA A 49 -1.60 -20.48 19.90
C ALA A 49 -0.74 -20.77 21.14
N CYS A 50 0.44 -20.15 21.25
CA CYS A 50 1.29 -20.23 22.44
C CYS A 50 0.60 -19.67 23.69
N GLN A 51 -0.12 -18.54 23.56
CA GLN A 51 -0.87 -17.94 24.66
C GLN A 51 -2.00 -18.86 25.14
N LEU A 52 -2.75 -19.47 24.23
CA LEU A 52 -3.79 -20.44 24.55
C LEU A 52 -3.19 -21.68 25.21
N PHE A 53 -2.12 -22.25 24.65
CA PHE A 53 -1.44 -23.40 25.22
C PHE A 53 -0.98 -23.12 26.65
N ALA A 54 -0.33 -21.98 26.91
CA ALA A 54 0.13 -21.67 28.25
C ALA A 54 -1.01 -21.41 29.24
N ARG A 55 -2.10 -20.78 28.79
CA ARG A 55 -3.26 -20.53 29.63
C ARG A 55 -3.99 -21.82 30.00
N PHE A 56 -4.21 -22.71 29.03
CA PHE A 56 -5.00 -23.93 29.22
C PHE A 56 -4.19 -25.10 29.77
N VAL A 57 -2.89 -25.21 29.45
CA VAL A 57 -2.04 -26.32 29.88
C VAL A 57 -1.20 -25.95 31.10
N LEU A 58 -0.54 -24.78 31.09
CA LEU A 58 0.32 -24.36 32.20
C LEU A 58 -0.45 -23.62 33.31
N GLY A 59 -1.72 -23.23 33.06
CA GLY A 59 -2.53 -22.47 34.02
C GLY A 59 -2.02 -21.06 34.29
N LYS A 60 -1.08 -20.54 33.47
CA LYS A 60 -0.45 -19.22 33.64
C LYS A 60 -0.65 -18.40 32.37
N ALA A 61 -1.15 -17.17 32.52
CA ALA A 61 -1.22 -16.22 31.41
C ALA A 61 0.15 -15.57 31.19
N LEU A 62 0.76 -15.77 30.01
CA LEU A 62 1.95 -15.00 29.64
C LEU A 62 1.51 -13.63 29.09
N PRO A 63 2.14 -12.53 29.53
CA PRO A 63 1.76 -11.18 29.09
C PRO A 63 2.43 -10.75 27.77
N TRP A 64 3.51 -11.42 27.35
CA TRP A 64 4.27 -11.05 26.15
C TRP A 64 3.59 -11.39 24.80
N PRO A 65 2.79 -12.47 24.62
CA PRO A 65 2.21 -12.78 23.31
C PRO A 65 1.21 -11.73 22.85
N GLU A 66 0.49 -11.11 23.78
CA GLU A 66 -0.48 -10.06 23.49
C GLU A 66 0.20 -8.81 22.93
N GLU A 67 1.26 -8.33 23.60
CA GLU A 67 2.06 -7.20 23.10
C GLU A 67 2.75 -7.53 21.76
N LEU A 68 3.22 -8.76 21.57
CA LEU A 68 3.84 -9.19 20.31
C LEU A 68 2.85 -9.20 19.14
N CYS A 69 1.62 -9.70 19.35
CA CYS A 69 0.58 -9.69 18.32
C CYS A 69 0.23 -8.27 17.88
N VAL A 70 0.14 -7.33 18.83
CA VAL A 70 -0.12 -5.92 18.50
C VAL A 70 1.00 -5.37 17.63
N ILE A 71 2.26 -5.65 17.95
CA ILE A 71 3.40 -5.21 17.13
C ILE A 71 3.33 -5.82 15.73
N PHE A 72 3.11 -7.13 15.61
CA PHE A 72 2.99 -7.79 14.31
C PHE A 72 1.81 -7.26 13.48
N LEU A 73 0.65 -7.03 14.10
CA LEU A 73 -0.51 -6.45 13.43
C LEU A 73 -0.25 -5.03 12.92
N ILE A 74 0.49 -4.20 13.67
CA ILE A 74 0.90 -2.86 13.21
C ILE A 74 1.74 -2.99 11.93
N TYR A 75 2.75 -3.84 11.94
CA TYR A 75 3.62 -4.04 10.77
C TYR A 75 2.85 -4.63 9.59
N LEU A 76 2.00 -5.63 9.84
CA LEU A 76 1.15 -6.27 8.85
C LEU A 76 0.21 -5.27 8.18
N THR A 77 -0.43 -4.38 8.96
CA THR A 77 -1.39 -3.42 8.43
C THR A 77 -0.72 -2.44 7.46
N PHE A 78 0.44 -1.90 7.84
CA PHE A 78 1.15 -0.94 6.98
C PHE A 78 1.80 -1.61 5.76
N LEU A 79 2.41 -2.79 5.92
CA LEU A 79 2.98 -3.52 4.78
C LEU A 79 1.90 -4.00 3.82
N GLY A 80 0.78 -4.51 4.34
CA GLY A 80 -0.38 -4.93 3.55
C GLY A 80 -1.00 -3.78 2.78
N ALA A 81 -1.23 -2.63 3.44
CA ALA A 81 -1.73 -1.43 2.78
C ALA A 81 -0.77 -0.90 1.69
N GLY A 82 0.54 -1.02 1.92
CA GLY A 82 1.57 -0.71 0.93
C GLY A 82 1.49 -1.58 -0.33
N ALA A 83 1.35 -2.89 -0.15
CA ALA A 83 1.23 -3.85 -1.24
C ALA A 83 -0.06 -3.64 -2.04
N LEU A 84 -1.20 -3.42 -1.36
CA LEU A 84 -2.50 -3.17 -2.00
C LEU A 84 -2.46 -1.93 -2.91
N TYR A 85 -1.88 -0.83 -2.42
CA TYR A 85 -1.75 0.40 -3.21
C TYR A 85 -0.99 0.18 -4.52
N LYS A 86 0.06 -0.64 -4.50
CA LYS A 86 0.93 -0.90 -5.66
C LYS A 86 0.36 -1.89 -6.65
N ASN A 87 -0.49 -2.80 -6.19
CA ASN A 87 -1.16 -3.79 -7.04
C ASN A 87 -2.43 -3.25 -7.70
N ALA A 88 -2.65 -1.93 -7.65
CA ALA A 88 -3.81 -1.26 -8.26
C ALA A 88 -5.17 -1.74 -7.73
N GLU A 89 -5.23 -2.29 -6.51
CA GLU A 89 -6.51 -2.67 -5.89
C GLU A 89 -7.30 -1.46 -5.33
N HIS A 90 -7.22 -0.29 -5.99
CA HIS A 90 -8.12 0.83 -5.75
C HIS A 90 -9.49 0.61 -6.42
N ILE A 91 -9.99 -0.62 -6.34
CA ILE A 91 -11.23 -1.12 -6.95
C ILE A 91 -12.42 -0.23 -6.57
N ASP A 92 -12.45 0.30 -5.35
CA ASP A 92 -13.54 1.18 -4.91
C ASP A 92 -13.58 2.51 -5.67
N VAL A 93 -12.42 3.14 -5.94
CA VAL A 93 -12.40 4.41 -6.67
C VAL A 93 -12.74 4.18 -8.13
N GLU A 94 -12.26 3.08 -8.70
CA GLU A 94 -12.53 2.69 -10.08
C GLU A 94 -14.02 2.47 -10.33
N TYR A 95 -14.75 1.84 -9.40
CA TYR A 95 -16.20 1.66 -9.53
C TYR A 95 -16.97 3.00 -9.61
N PHE A 96 -16.64 3.97 -8.76
CA PHE A 96 -17.28 5.30 -8.81
C PHE A 96 -16.85 6.11 -10.04
N VAL A 97 -15.58 6.01 -10.43
CA VAL A 97 -15.06 6.68 -11.62
C VAL A 97 -15.74 6.11 -12.87
N ASP A 98 -15.88 4.80 -12.97
CA ASP A 98 -16.46 4.12 -14.12
C ASP A 98 -17.95 4.48 -14.33
N LYS A 99 -18.68 4.62 -13.22
CA LYS A 99 -20.12 4.94 -13.24
C LYS A 99 -20.44 6.42 -13.48
N TRP A 100 -19.59 7.35 -13.02
CA TRP A 100 -19.91 8.78 -12.97
C TRP A 100 -19.02 9.68 -13.82
N VAL A 101 -17.87 9.21 -14.31
CA VAL A 101 -16.88 10.03 -15.04
C VAL A 101 -16.91 9.72 -16.54
N PRO A 102 -17.14 10.73 -17.41
CA PRO A 102 -16.99 10.57 -18.85
C PRO A 102 -15.55 10.23 -19.23
N ASP A 103 -15.35 9.41 -20.28
CA ASP A 103 -14.03 8.90 -20.68
C ASP A 103 -13.00 10.03 -20.92
N ASP A 104 -13.45 11.19 -21.43
CA ASP A 104 -12.62 12.38 -21.67
C ASP A 104 -11.98 12.99 -20.40
N LYS A 105 -12.58 12.75 -19.23
CA LYS A 105 -12.11 13.30 -17.93
C LYS A 105 -11.40 12.27 -17.07
N ARG A 106 -11.34 11.01 -17.50
CA ARG A 106 -10.83 9.90 -16.69
C ARG A 106 -9.34 10.06 -16.36
N MET A 107 -8.54 10.49 -17.33
CA MET A 107 -7.12 10.81 -17.12
C MET A 107 -6.92 11.92 -16.06
N LEU A 108 -7.79 12.93 -16.06
CA LEU A 108 -7.71 14.03 -15.10
C LEU A 108 -8.05 13.54 -13.68
N VAL A 109 -9.09 12.71 -13.55
CA VAL A 109 -9.49 12.13 -12.25
C VAL A 109 -8.41 11.17 -11.74
N PHE A 110 -7.85 10.32 -12.60
CA PHE A 110 -6.74 9.42 -12.25
C PHE A 110 -5.55 10.19 -11.67
N LYS A 111 -5.11 11.26 -12.36
CA LYS A 111 -4.02 12.13 -11.90
C LYS A 111 -4.36 12.85 -10.61
N PHE A 112 -5.61 13.31 -10.46
CA PHE A 112 -6.07 13.98 -9.25
C PHE A 112 -6.04 13.04 -8.03
N VAL A 113 -6.55 11.82 -8.16
CA VAL A 113 -6.54 10.81 -7.09
C VAL A 113 -5.11 10.49 -6.67
N HIS A 114 -4.23 10.18 -7.64
CA HIS A 114 -2.83 9.89 -7.36
C HIS A 114 -2.08 11.08 -6.74
N LEU A 115 -2.42 12.31 -7.13
CA LEU A 115 -1.88 13.51 -6.50
C LEU A 115 -2.34 13.65 -5.04
N CYS A 116 -3.63 13.39 -4.76
CA CYS A 116 -4.14 13.37 -3.39
C CYS A 116 -3.45 12.28 -2.54
N CYS A 117 -3.29 11.07 -3.09
CA CYS A 117 -2.55 9.99 -2.44
C CYS A 117 -1.09 10.39 -2.16
N LEU A 118 -0.41 11.02 -3.14
CA LEU A 118 0.96 11.51 -2.97
C LEU A 118 1.07 12.52 -1.83
N ILE A 119 0.16 13.50 -1.77
CA ILE A 119 0.12 14.48 -0.67
C ILE A 119 -0.11 13.79 0.67
N GLY A 120 -1.03 12.82 0.72
CA GLY A 120 -1.30 12.00 1.90
C GLY A 120 -0.05 11.25 2.39
N PHE A 121 0.66 10.57 1.49
CA PHE A 121 1.91 9.87 1.83
C PHE A 121 3.02 10.84 2.26
N ILE A 122 3.15 12.02 1.65
CA ILE A 122 4.11 13.02 2.12
C ILE A 122 3.76 13.48 3.55
N ALA A 123 2.48 13.76 3.82
CA ALA A 123 2.03 14.16 5.15
C ALA A 123 2.30 13.07 6.20
N LEU A 124 2.05 11.80 5.86
CA LEU A 124 2.36 10.66 6.72
C LEU A 124 3.86 10.51 6.96
N ALA A 125 4.69 10.62 5.92
CA ALA A 125 6.15 10.55 6.05
C ALA A 125 6.68 11.66 6.96
N VAL A 126 6.28 12.91 6.74
CA VAL A 126 6.72 14.07 7.54
C VAL A 126 6.20 13.99 8.98
N GLY A 127 4.92 13.64 9.16
CA GLY A 127 4.32 13.49 10.49
C GLY A 127 5.02 12.41 11.30
N THR A 128 5.33 11.28 10.66
CA THR A 128 6.03 10.17 11.30
C THR A 128 7.48 10.52 11.59
N TRP A 129 8.19 11.16 10.66
CA TRP A 129 9.58 11.59 10.85
C TRP A 129 9.74 12.57 12.01
N ARG A 130 8.90 13.61 12.07
CA ARG A 130 8.89 14.59 13.17
C ARG A 130 8.50 13.96 14.50
N GLY A 131 7.60 12.97 14.47
CA GLY A 131 7.16 12.23 15.64
C GLY A 131 8.16 11.17 16.12
N LEU A 132 9.06 10.69 15.25
CA LEU A 132 9.95 9.57 15.53
C LEU A 132 10.95 9.89 16.64
N ALA A 133 11.57 11.06 16.61
CA ALA A 133 12.52 11.49 17.64
C ALA A 133 11.85 11.56 19.02
N ARG A 134 10.60 12.06 19.10
CA ARG A 134 9.82 12.09 20.34
C ARG A 134 9.40 10.68 20.76
N ALA A 135 8.97 9.86 19.80
CA ALA A 135 8.56 8.49 20.01
C ALA A 135 9.65 7.59 20.59
N MET A 136 10.91 7.81 20.20
CA MET A 136 12.05 7.04 20.72
C MET A 136 12.28 7.27 22.22
N ASN A 137 11.83 8.41 22.76
CA ASN A 137 11.95 8.74 24.19
C ASN A 137 10.83 8.13 25.06
N PHE A 138 9.83 7.50 24.45
CA PHE A 138 8.75 6.81 25.17
C PHE A 138 8.84 5.31 24.89
N THR A 139 8.90 4.49 25.93
CA THR A 139 8.82 3.02 25.84
C THR A 139 7.35 2.57 25.74
N THR A 140 7.08 1.54 24.94
CA THR A 140 5.80 0.82 24.95
C THR A 140 5.90 -0.37 25.89
N GLY A 141 4.78 -0.76 26.50
CA GLY A 141 4.58 -2.09 27.09
C GLY A 141 5.10 -2.25 28.52
N ALA A 142 4.39 -3.06 29.30
CA ALA A 142 4.81 -3.47 30.64
C ALA A 142 5.63 -4.77 30.59
N ALA A 143 5.47 -5.57 29.52
CA ALA A 143 6.13 -6.87 29.36
C ALA A 143 7.30 -6.85 28.35
N ILE A 144 7.20 -6.06 27.27
CA ILE A 144 8.24 -5.92 26.26
C ILE A 144 8.69 -4.45 26.18
N PRO A 145 9.82 -4.07 26.80
CA PRO A 145 10.31 -2.69 26.81
C PRO A 145 10.95 -2.33 25.47
N ILE A 146 10.15 -2.21 24.41
CA ILE A 146 10.58 -1.71 23.10
C ILE A 146 10.21 -0.22 23.00
N PRO A 147 11.14 0.66 22.61
CA PRO A 147 10.83 2.06 22.32
C PRO A 147 9.66 2.19 21.33
N ARG A 148 8.69 3.08 21.61
CA ARG A 148 7.52 3.36 20.75
C ARG A 148 7.93 3.76 19.32
N GLY A 149 9.18 4.18 19.11
CA GLY A 149 9.76 4.48 17.81
C GLY A 149 9.70 3.30 16.83
N TYR A 150 9.92 2.06 17.30
CA TYR A 150 9.94 0.89 16.41
C TYR A 150 8.59 0.63 15.72
N THR A 151 7.47 0.82 16.44
CA THR A 151 6.12 0.69 15.88
C THR A 151 5.82 1.68 14.74
N ARG A 152 6.59 2.76 14.64
CA ARG A 152 6.43 3.80 13.61
C ARG A 152 7.31 3.57 12.37
N LEU A 153 8.29 2.68 12.44
CA LEU A 153 9.15 2.34 11.30
C LEU A 153 8.41 1.74 10.10
N PRO A 154 7.48 0.78 10.24
CA PRO A 154 6.76 0.23 9.08
C PRO A 154 5.91 1.29 8.37
N LEU A 155 5.39 2.27 9.11
CA LEU A 155 4.67 3.41 8.55
C LEU A 155 5.60 4.29 7.70
N LEU A 156 6.82 4.60 8.16
CA LEU A 156 7.81 5.32 7.34
C LEU A 156 8.19 4.55 6.08
N PHE A 157 8.44 3.25 6.23
CA PHE A 157 8.80 2.39 5.12
C PHE A 157 7.70 2.37 4.04
N MET A 158 6.45 2.08 4.44
CA MET A 158 5.29 2.13 3.56
C MET A 158 5.14 3.49 2.88
N SER A 159 5.28 4.58 3.65
CA SER A 159 5.10 5.93 3.13
C SER A 159 6.12 6.28 2.05
N ILE A 160 7.38 5.86 2.19
CA ILE A 160 8.42 6.10 1.20
C ILE A 160 8.19 5.25 -0.05
N THR A 161 7.90 3.95 0.12
CA THR A 161 7.72 3.04 -1.00
C THR A 161 6.45 3.38 -1.81
N ASN A 162 5.38 3.81 -1.15
CA ASN A 162 4.15 4.26 -1.81
C ASN A 162 4.28 5.65 -2.44
N MET A 163 5.08 6.55 -1.85
CA MET A 163 5.39 7.84 -2.48
C MET A 163 6.11 7.64 -3.82
N LEU A 164 7.08 6.71 -3.88
CA LEU A 164 7.76 6.35 -5.13
C LEU A 164 6.79 5.77 -6.16
N ALA A 165 5.89 4.87 -5.73
CA ALA A 165 4.86 4.30 -6.59
C ALA A 165 3.89 5.38 -7.12
N ALA A 166 3.42 6.28 -6.24
CA ALA A 166 2.52 7.37 -6.62
C ALA A 166 3.17 8.32 -7.64
N ILE A 167 4.45 8.65 -7.48
CA ILE A 167 5.20 9.45 -8.47
C ILE A 167 5.33 8.71 -9.80
N ALA A 168 5.62 7.41 -9.76
CA ALA A 168 5.74 6.59 -10.96
C ALA A 168 4.42 6.54 -11.75
N PHE A 169 3.29 6.32 -11.06
CA PHE A 169 1.95 6.33 -11.67
C PHE A 169 1.55 7.71 -12.21
N LEU A 170 1.98 8.80 -11.57
CA LEU A 170 1.66 10.16 -12.02
C LEU A 170 2.49 10.59 -13.23
N LEU A 171 3.76 10.16 -13.32
CA LEU A 171 4.66 10.45 -14.43
C LEU A 171 4.41 9.57 -15.66
N PHE A 172 4.05 8.31 -15.47
CA PHE A 172 3.85 7.33 -16.53
C PHE A 172 2.46 6.66 -16.41
N PRO A 173 1.37 7.42 -16.61
CA PRO A 173 0.04 6.84 -16.66
C PRO A 173 -0.08 5.99 -17.94
N THR A 174 -0.33 4.70 -17.79
CA THR A 174 -0.43 3.75 -18.91
C THR A 174 -1.88 3.68 -19.39
N GLU A 175 -2.11 3.41 -20.68
CA GLU A 175 -3.48 3.23 -21.20
C GLU A 175 -4.23 2.11 -20.48
N GLU A 176 -3.52 1.08 -20.01
CA GLU A 176 -4.07 -0.03 -19.21
C GLU A 176 -4.64 0.42 -17.85
N ASP A 177 -4.03 1.41 -17.19
CA ASP A 177 -4.55 1.93 -15.91
C ASP A 177 -5.81 2.82 -16.11
N ILE A 178 -6.01 3.29 -17.34
CA ILE A 178 -7.10 4.19 -17.73
C ILE A 178 -8.14 3.42 -18.56
N ALA A 179 -7.87 2.18 -18.94
CA ALA A 179 -8.78 1.35 -19.70
C ALA A 179 -9.95 0.95 -18.80
N ARG A 180 -11.17 0.96 -19.35
CA ARG A 180 -12.36 0.57 -18.59
C ARG A 180 -12.21 -0.91 -18.24
N PRO A 181 -12.31 -1.32 -16.96
CA PRO A 181 -12.36 -2.75 -16.68
C PRO A 181 -13.52 -3.31 -17.49
N GLU A 182 -13.26 -4.35 -18.27
CA GLU A 182 -14.29 -5.04 -19.05
C GLU A 182 -15.44 -5.40 -18.09
N PRO A 183 -16.70 -5.07 -18.40
CA PRO A 183 -17.81 -5.33 -17.50
C PRO A 183 -17.84 -6.83 -17.18
N ILE A 184 -17.95 -7.17 -15.90
CA ILE A 184 -17.93 -8.57 -15.40
C ILE A 184 -19.00 -9.43 -16.12
N GLU A 185 -20.08 -8.82 -16.60
CA GLU A 185 -21.13 -9.42 -17.42
C GLU A 185 -20.63 -10.06 -18.74
N ALA A 186 -19.49 -9.60 -19.29
CA ALA A 186 -18.89 -10.16 -20.50
C ALA A 186 -18.05 -11.43 -20.24
N LEU A 187 -17.75 -11.74 -18.96
CA LEU A 187 -16.99 -12.93 -18.53
C LEU A 187 -17.88 -14.07 -18.00
N GLU A 188 -19.18 -13.82 -17.80
CA GLU A 188 -20.17 -14.85 -17.41
C GLU A 188 -20.91 -15.48 -18.61
N ILE A 189 -20.55 -15.11 -19.84
CA ILE A 189 -21.13 -15.68 -21.07
C ILE A 189 -20.03 -16.39 -21.88
N ASP A 190 -19.60 -17.56 -21.39
CA ASP A 190 -19.24 -18.75 -22.20
C ASP A 190 -19.04 -19.99 -21.31
#